data_AF-A0A8I1UWD9-F1
#
_entry.id   AF-A0A8I1UWD9-F1
#
_cell.length_a   1.000
_cell.length_b   1.000
_cell.length_c   1.000
_cell.angle_alpha   90.00
_cell.angle_beta   90.00
_cell.angle_gamma   90.00
#
_symmetry.space_group_name_H-M   'P 1'
#
loop_
_entity.id
_entity.type
_entity.pdbx_description
1 polymer ?
#
loop_
_entity_poly.entity_id
_entity_poly.type
_entity_poly.pdbx_seq_one_letter_code
_entity_poly.pdbx_strand_id
1 'polypeptide(L)'
;MKTFVDQRAMLARMEAAHAETARHLAVIERQIEARAERMTTSSRVKARQFGRTSATWSRADERDFQANVAALRFERRGEIEALSRKLARQAGAIAAFRVRHRSSEPERESVS
;
A
#
# COMPACT_ATOMS: atom_id res chain seq x y z
N MET A 1 -33.10 -7.06 -14.47
CA MET A 1 -31.82 -6.74 -15.14
C MET A 1 -31.23 -5.50 -14.45
N LYS A 2 -30.00 -5.53 -13.91
CA LYS A 2 -29.40 -4.31 -13.33
C LYS A 2 -29.09 -3.32 -14.44
N THR A 3 -29.49 -2.07 -14.28
CA THR A 3 -29.31 -1.03 -15.31
C THR A 3 -27.83 -0.69 -15.48
N PHE A 4 -27.45 -0.10 -16.62
CA PHE A 4 -26.08 0.35 -16.88
C PHE A 4 -25.56 1.31 -15.78
N VAL A 5 -26.44 2.16 -15.24
CA VAL A 5 -26.12 3.07 -14.14
C VAL A 5 -25.79 2.29 -12.86
N ASP A 6 -26.57 1.25 -12.53
CA ASP A 6 -26.31 0.39 -11.36
C ASP A 6 -24.97 -0.35 -11.50
N GLN A 7 -24.65 -0.80 -12.71
CA GLN A 7 -23.39 -1.49 -13.00
C GLN A 7 -22.19 -0.55 -12.83
N ARG A 8 -22.28 0.68 -13.34
CA ARG A 8 -21.24 1.71 -13.18
C ARG A 8 -21.07 2.14 -11.73
N ALA A 9 -22.17 2.30 -10.99
CA ALA A 9 -22.12 2.62 -9.57
C ALA A 9 -21.51 1.48 -8.73
N MET A 10 -21.77 0.22 -9.08
CA MET A 10 -21.14 -0.92 -8.44
C MET A 10 -19.62 -0.97 -8.71
N LEU A 11 -19.22 -0.79 -9.98
CA LEU A 11 -17.80 -0.76 -10.35
C LEU A 11 -17.03 0.34 -9.59
N ALA A 12 -17.59 1.54 -9.53
CA ALA A 12 -16.99 2.65 -8.80
C ALA A 12 -16.79 2.34 -7.30
N ARG A 13 -17.73 1.64 -6.66
CA ARG A 13 -17.59 1.19 -5.26
C ARG A 13 -16.48 0.15 -5.10
N MET A 14 -16.35 -0.79 -6.03
CA MET A 14 -15.29 -1.79 -6.01
C MET A 14 -13.91 -1.14 -6.16
N GLU A 15 -13.78 -0.18 -7.08
CA GLU A 15 -12.55 0.59 -7.30
C GLU A 15 -12.18 1.44 -6.08
N ALA A 16 -13.17 2.08 -5.44
CA ALA A 16 -12.96 2.84 -4.21
C ALA A 16 -12.46 1.94 -3.07
N ALA A 17 -13.07 0.77 -2.87
CA ALA A 17 -12.65 -0.20 -1.85
C ALA A 17 -11.23 -0.77 -2.12
N HIS A 18 -10.85 -0.92 -3.38
CA HIS A 18 -9.48 -1.29 -3.77
C HIS A 18 -8.50 -0.16 -3.44
N ALA A 19 -8.81 1.07 -3.84
CA ALA A 19 -7.98 2.25 -3.56
C ALA A 19 -7.82 2.51 -2.05
N GLU A 20 -8.85 2.30 -1.25
CA GLU A 20 -8.77 2.38 0.20
C GLU A 20 -7.82 1.33 0.79
N THR A 21 -7.91 0.08 0.34
CA THR A 21 -7.02 -0.99 0.81
C THR A 21 -5.56 -0.70 0.41
N ALA A 22 -5.33 -0.14 -0.78
CA ALA A 22 -4.00 0.26 -1.25
C ALA A 22 -3.43 1.42 -0.42
N ARG A 23 -4.26 2.42 -0.11
CA ARG A 23 -3.89 3.53 0.77
C ARG A 23 -3.54 3.03 2.16
N HIS A 24 -4.31 2.09 2.72
CA HIS A 24 -4.02 1.51 4.02
C HIS A 24 -2.64 0.83 4.05
N LEU A 25 -2.34 0.01 3.05
CA LEU A 25 -1.02 -0.61 2.93
C LEU A 25 0.10 0.44 2.84
N ALA A 26 -0.08 1.49 2.03
CA ALA A 26 0.90 2.58 1.94
C ALA A 26 1.08 3.36 3.25
N VAL A 27 0.03 3.50 4.08
CA VAL A 27 0.14 4.09 5.42
C VAL A 27 1.02 3.23 6.32
N ILE A 28 0.82 1.90 6.33
CA ILE A 28 1.64 0.97 7.13
C ILE A 28 3.11 1.06 6.73
N GLU A 29 3.42 1.02 5.43
CA GLU A 29 4.81 1.11 4.94
C GLU A 29 5.48 2.43 5.39
N ARG A 30 4.78 3.57 5.27
CA ARG A 30 5.30 4.87 5.75
C ARG A 30 5.48 4.90 7.27
N GLN A 31 4.59 4.27 8.03
CA GLN A 31 4.73 4.19 9.49
C GLN A 31 5.95 3.37 9.91
N ILE A 32 6.23 2.30 9.18
CA ILE A 32 7.43 1.47 9.38
C ILE A 32 8.69 2.30 9.15
N GLU A 33 8.79 2.98 8.01
CA GLU A 33 9.94 3.83 7.67
C GLU A 33 10.14 4.94 8.70
N ALA A 34 9.08 5.71 9.01
CA ALA A 34 9.14 6.80 9.99
C ALA A 34 9.49 6.31 11.41
N ARG A 35 9.14 5.06 11.77
CA ARG A 35 9.53 4.48 13.06
C ARG A 35 10.99 4.01 13.05
N ALA A 36 11.44 3.37 11.98
CA ALA A 36 12.83 2.96 11.81
C ALA A 36 13.78 4.16 11.83
N GLU A 37 13.40 5.27 11.19
CA GLU A 37 14.17 6.51 11.19
C GLU A 37 14.31 7.10 12.61
N ARG A 38 13.22 7.12 13.39
CA ARG A 38 13.24 7.59 14.79
C ARG A 38 14.11 6.72 15.68
N MET A 39 14.09 5.40 15.49
CA MET A 39 14.93 4.46 16.24
C MET A 39 16.41 4.67 15.92
N THR A 40 16.75 4.85 14.64
CA THR A 40 18.12 5.10 14.17
C THR A 40 18.63 6.44 14.69
N THR A 41 17.82 7.51 14.56
CA THR A 41 18.17 8.85 15.06
C THR A 41 18.42 8.84 16.57
N SER A 42 17.57 8.15 17.33
CA SER A 42 17.72 8.03 18.79
C SER A 42 19.00 7.27 19.17
N SER A 43 19.33 6.21 18.44
CA SER A 43 20.58 5.44 18.62
C SER A 43 21.81 6.30 18.28
N ARG A 44 21.74 7.08 17.21
CA ARG A 44 22.79 8.04 16.80
C ARG A 44 23.02 9.13 17.86
N VAL A 45 21.94 9.70 18.42
CA VAL A 45 22.05 10.71 19.48
C VAL A 45 22.78 10.14 20.69
N LYS A 46 22.45 8.91 21.12
CA LYS A 46 23.17 8.22 22.20
C LYS A 46 24.64 8.00 21.83
N ALA A 47 24.93 7.50 20.63
CA ALA A 47 26.31 7.28 20.19
C ALA A 47 27.16 8.58 20.22
N ARG A 48 26.57 9.73 19.84
CA ARG A 48 27.26 11.04 19.92
C ARG A 48 27.44 11.55 21.34
N GLN A 49 26.51 11.24 22.25
CA GLN A 49 26.68 11.56 23.67
C GLN A 49 27.91 10.85 24.26
N PHE A 50 28.19 9.64 23.79
CA PHE A 50 29.31 8.82 24.27
C PHE A 50 30.56 8.83 23.35
N GLY A 51 30.52 9.53 22.21
CA GLY A 51 31.63 9.56 21.22
C GLY A 51 31.61 10.76 20.27
N ARG A 52 32.80 11.23 19.86
CA ARG A 52 32.97 12.37 18.93
C ARG A 52 32.70 11.95 17.48
N THR A 53 31.44 12.00 17.01
CA THR A 53 31.11 11.53 15.64
C THR A 53 30.37 12.56 14.79
N SER A 54 30.71 12.58 13.49
CA SER A 54 30.30 13.51 12.42
C SER A 54 28.78 13.77 12.33
N ALA A 55 28.41 14.95 11.82
CA ALA A 55 27.05 15.46 11.67
C ALA A 55 26.17 14.73 10.63
N THR A 56 26.77 14.07 9.64
CA THR A 56 26.09 13.43 8.50
C THR A 56 25.62 11.99 8.78
N TRP A 57 24.61 11.51 8.03
CA TRP A 57 24.13 10.13 8.06
C TRP A 57 25.23 9.18 7.59
N SER A 58 25.66 8.28 8.46
CA SER A 58 26.77 7.36 8.19
C SER A 58 26.30 6.05 7.57
N ARG A 59 27.24 5.26 7.04
CA ARG A 59 26.96 3.89 6.59
C ARG A 59 26.52 2.96 7.74
N ALA A 60 26.92 3.26 8.97
CA ALA A 60 26.45 2.52 10.13
C ALA A 60 24.98 2.85 10.42
N ASP A 61 24.62 4.14 10.41
CA ASP A 61 23.23 4.58 10.57
C ASP A 61 22.31 3.97 9.50
N GLU A 62 22.76 3.91 8.24
CA GLU A 62 21.99 3.28 7.16
C GLU A 62 21.74 1.79 7.43
N ARG A 63 22.74 1.04 7.93
CA ARG A 63 22.56 -0.38 8.25
C ARG A 63 21.57 -0.57 9.41
N ASP A 64 21.66 0.26 10.44
CA ASP A 64 20.75 0.21 11.58
C ASP A 64 19.31 0.56 11.15
N PHE A 65 19.16 1.56 10.29
CA PHE A 65 17.87 1.91 9.70
C PHE A 65 17.26 0.74 8.91
N GLN A 66 18.02 0.13 8.00
CA GLN A 66 17.54 -1.01 7.22
C GLN A 66 17.20 -2.22 8.10
N ALA A 67 18.00 -2.47 9.15
CA ALA A 67 17.70 -3.52 10.13
C ALA A 67 16.40 -3.25 10.89
N ASN A 68 16.18 -1.99 11.31
CA ASN A 68 14.94 -1.57 11.97
C ASN A 68 13.73 -1.69 11.02
N VAL A 69 13.85 -1.30 9.76
CA VAL A 69 12.79 -1.49 8.74
C VAL A 69 12.45 -2.96 8.59
N ALA A 70 13.47 -3.83 8.47
CA ALA A 70 13.27 -5.26 8.32
C ALA A 70 12.55 -5.87 9.54
N ALA A 71 12.98 -5.51 10.76
CA ALA A 71 12.35 -5.97 11.99
C ALA A 71 10.87 -5.53 12.09
N LEU A 72 10.60 -4.25 11.85
CA LEU A 72 9.23 -3.71 11.89
C LEU A 72 8.32 -4.30 10.80
N ARG A 73 8.85 -4.51 9.58
CA ARG A 73 8.12 -5.22 8.52
C ARG A 73 7.83 -6.66 8.92
N PHE A 74 8.77 -7.33 9.57
CA PHE A 74 8.58 -8.70 10.04
C PHE A 74 7.47 -8.77 11.11
N GLU A 75 7.48 -7.86 12.08
CA GLU A 75 6.42 -7.76 13.11
C GLU A 75 5.03 -7.55 12.49
N ARG A 76 4.94 -6.75 11.42
CA ARG A 76 3.67 -6.42 10.74
C ARG A 76 3.38 -7.31 9.52
N ARG A 77 4.17 -8.36 9.30
CA ARG A 77 4.12 -9.18 8.08
C ARG A 77 2.74 -9.75 7.81
N GLY A 78 2.08 -10.29 8.84
CA GLY A 78 0.75 -10.89 8.70
C GLY A 78 -0.31 -9.90 8.18
N GLU A 79 -0.26 -8.65 8.66
CA GLU A 79 -1.15 -7.58 8.23
C GLU A 79 -0.87 -7.14 6.79
N ILE A 80 0.41 -6.91 6.47
CA ILE A 80 0.87 -6.56 5.12
C ILE A 80 0.44 -7.63 4.11
N GLU A 81 0.67 -8.90 4.42
CA GLU A 81 0.29 -10.02 3.56
C GLU A 81 -1.23 -10.13 3.41
N ALA A 82 -2.00 -9.93 4.49
CA ALA A 82 -3.45 -9.97 4.45
C ALA A 82 -4.03 -8.87 3.53
N LEU A 83 -3.51 -7.64 3.64
CA LEU A 83 -3.90 -6.52 2.77
C LEU A 83 -3.48 -6.76 1.32
N SER A 84 -2.27 -7.29 1.10
CA SER A 84 -1.78 -7.62 -0.25
C SER A 84 -2.66 -8.69 -0.93
N ARG A 85 -3.02 -9.76 -0.19
CA ARG A 85 -3.97 -10.77 -0.69
C ARG A 85 -5.36 -10.20 -0.93
N LYS A 86 -5.80 -9.23 -0.12
CA LYS A 86 -7.09 -8.55 -0.32
C LYS A 86 -7.07 -7.70 -1.61
N LEU A 87 -5.99 -6.97 -1.86
CA LEU A 87 -5.81 -6.20 -3.10
C LEU A 87 -5.87 -7.10 -4.33
N ALA A 88 -5.14 -8.21 -4.32
CA ALA A 88 -5.16 -9.17 -5.44
C ALA A 88 -6.58 -9.69 -5.73
N ARG A 89 -7.35 -10.04 -4.67
CA ARG A 89 -8.74 -10.47 -4.80
C ARG A 89 -9.65 -9.36 -5.34
N GLN A 90 -9.49 -8.13 -4.87
CA GLN A 90 -10.26 -6.98 -5.34
C GLN A 90 -9.95 -6.67 -6.81
N ALA A 91 -8.69 -6.69 -7.21
CA ALA A 91 -8.27 -6.50 -8.60
C ALA A 91 -8.86 -7.57 -9.52
N GLY A 92 -8.82 -8.84 -9.10
CA GLY A 92 -9.47 -9.94 -9.83
C GLY A 92 -10.98 -9.77 -9.96
N ALA A 93 -11.66 -9.37 -8.87
CA ALA A 93 -13.10 -9.11 -8.89
C ALA A 93 -13.47 -7.94 -9.82
N ILE A 94 -12.69 -6.85 -9.80
CA ILE A 94 -12.89 -5.70 -10.71
C ILE A 94 -12.70 -6.13 -12.16
N ALA A 95 -11.64 -6.90 -12.46
CA ALA A 95 -11.39 -7.40 -13.81
C ALA A 95 -12.54 -8.31 -14.30
N ALA A 96 -12.98 -9.26 -13.47
CA ALA A 96 -14.10 -10.15 -13.79
C ALA A 96 -15.41 -9.38 -13.98
N PHE A 97 -15.67 -8.36 -13.15
CA PHE A 97 -16.84 -7.49 -13.29
C PHE A 97 -16.81 -6.75 -14.62
N ARG A 98 -15.67 -6.14 -14.99
CA ARG A 98 -15.50 -5.45 -16.27
C ARG A 98 -15.71 -6.40 -17.46
N VAL A 99 -15.18 -7.62 -17.42
CA VAL A 99 -15.38 -8.62 -18.50
C VAL A 99 -16.86 -8.96 -18.64
N ARG A 100 -17.53 -9.30 -17.53
CA ARG A 100 -18.96 -9.66 -17.53
C ARG A 100 -19.85 -8.54 -18.06
N HIS A 101 -19.52 -7.28 -17.75
CA HIS A 101 -20.37 -6.14 -18.08
C HIS A 101 -19.98 -5.38 -19.36
N ARG A 102 -18.76 -5.57 -19.88
CA ARG A 102 -18.36 -5.11 -21.22
C ARG A 102 -19.14 -5.82 -22.33
N SER A 103 -19.47 -7.11 -22.14
CA SER A 103 -20.34 -7.86 -23.07
C SER A 103 -21.81 -7.43 -23.04
N SER A 104 -22.20 -6.55 -22.11
CA SER A 104 -23.56 -6.01 -21.99
C SER A 104 -23.65 -4.51 -22.34
N GLU A 105 -22.61 -3.96 -22.97
CA GLU A 105 -22.71 -2.66 -23.64
C GLU A 105 -23.62 -2.87 -24.86
N PRO A 106 -24.85 -2.33 -24.89
CA PRO A 106 -25.62 -2.38 -26.13
C PRO A 106 -24.77 -1.63 -27.16
N GLU A 107 -24.53 -2.26 -28.30
CA GLU A 107 -24.02 -1.59 -29.49
C GLU A 107 -24.76 -0.26 -29.57
N ARG A 108 -24.03 0.83 -29.32
CA ARG A 108 -24.51 2.18 -29.57
C ARG A 108 -24.75 2.21 -31.08
N GLU A 109 -26.00 1.94 -31.42
CA GLU A 109 -26.71 2.22 -32.65
C GLU A 109 -25.82 2.99 -33.63
N SER A 110 -25.16 2.22 -34.49
CA SER A 110 -24.65 2.73 -35.75
C SER A 110 -25.87 2.98 -36.64
N VAL A 111 -26.47 4.17 -36.57
CA VAL A 111 -27.47 4.59 -37.55
C VAL A 111 -27.33 6.09 -37.82
N SER A 112 -26.92 6.35 -39.08
CA SER A 112 -26.95 7.56 -39.93
C SER A 112 -26.35 8.88 -39.44
#